data_AF-A0A3D0DJC4-F1
#
_entry.id   AF-A0A3D0DJC4-F1
#
_cell.length_a   1.000
_cell.length_b   1.000
_cell.length_c   1.000
_cell.angle_alpha   90.00
_cell.angle_beta   90.00
_cell.angle_gamma   90.00
#
_symmetry.space_group_name_H-M   'P 1'
#
loop_
_entity.id
_entity.type
_entity.pdbx_description
1 polymer ?
#
loop_
_entity_poly.entity_id
_entity_poly.type
_entity_poly.pdbx_seq_one_letter_code
_entity_poly.pdbx_strand_id
1 'polypeptide(L)'
;MNKQFWTLRYTLINVTYFVAFCTIHALAAVYLLDHGFTNTEVGILLAIANILSAVAQPVVAGIIDKPGPLTNRRFILIAVTIIALGSLLLMFLGNNKALVFVIYMLIYMVQFTYQPIMTALCFEYQKAGCNIYYGLARGLGSASFAITSAFVGGAVEKNGVGILLIINVVSMLLSGILVFTFKKNDKIKSTDIGTNNERYGGSSVETENGDTAHNNLFDFIRTYPAFSLFLLGTICFFFAHNMINDFMIQIIRFLGGGEKELGYSNFLQAILELPVMALIGIVLKKITSDRLLIMSGIAFFIKILILVFATNMVGMYLSQSFQLFAYAVFIPAGAYYVSKHMSESDQVKGQAFITSAITIGGVFSNLLSGVILDHLGIRAMLITGTAVNAVGVVIAFISMGRKKNS
;
A
#
# COMPACT_ATOMS: atom_id res chain seq x y z
N MET A 1 -18.90 -33.33 4.93
CA MET A 1 -17.66 -33.11 4.13
C MET A 1 -17.14 -31.71 4.45
N ASN A 2 -16.02 -31.63 5.17
CA ASN A 2 -15.25 -30.44 5.61
C ASN A 2 -15.95 -29.07 5.63
N LYS A 3 -16.28 -28.56 6.83
CA LYS A 3 -16.28 -27.11 7.08
C LYS A 3 -14.87 -26.62 6.75
N GLN A 4 -14.64 -26.23 5.51
CA GLN A 4 -13.33 -25.83 5.00
C GLN A 4 -12.83 -24.65 5.85
N PHE A 5 -11.58 -24.72 6.30
CA PHE A 5 -10.87 -23.62 6.96
C PHE A 5 -10.55 -22.51 5.93
N TRP A 6 -11.59 -21.89 5.36
CA TRP A 6 -11.49 -20.87 4.31
C TRP A 6 -10.66 -19.68 4.77
N THR A 7 -10.92 -19.22 6.00
CA THR A 7 -10.15 -18.15 6.63
C THR A 7 -8.67 -18.52 6.73
N LEU A 8 -8.31 -19.70 7.25
CA LEU A 8 -6.91 -20.12 7.36
C LEU A 8 -6.22 -20.16 6.00
N ARG A 9 -6.86 -20.73 4.98
CA ARG A 9 -6.28 -20.82 3.63
C ARG A 9 -6.05 -19.43 3.02
N TYR A 10 -7.04 -18.55 3.12
CA TYR A 10 -6.91 -17.17 2.64
C TYR A 10 -5.86 -16.37 3.42
N THR A 11 -5.75 -16.60 4.74
CA THR A 11 -4.67 -16.07 5.58
C THR A 11 -3.30 -16.53 5.08
N LEU A 12 -3.11 -17.81 4.77
CA LEU A 12 -1.83 -18.32 4.27
C LEU A 12 -1.46 -17.72 2.90
N ILE A 13 -2.44 -17.46 2.03
CA ILE A 13 -2.23 -16.73 0.77
C ILE A 13 -1.76 -15.30 1.07
N ASN A 14 -2.40 -14.60 2.01
CA ASN A 14 -1.96 -13.26 2.44
C ASN A 14 -0.55 -13.29 3.03
N VAL A 15 -0.23 -14.25 3.89
CA VAL A 15 1.09 -14.39 4.52
C VAL A 15 2.18 -14.55 3.45
N THR A 16 2.00 -15.49 2.51
CA THR A 16 2.97 -15.69 1.43
C THR A 16 3.11 -14.46 0.53
N TYR A 17 2.01 -13.75 0.25
CA TYR A 17 2.05 -12.49 -0.48
C TYR A 17 2.89 -11.43 0.27
N PHE A 18 2.65 -11.23 1.57
CA PHE A 18 3.32 -10.19 2.36
C PHE A 18 4.79 -10.51 2.67
N VAL A 19 5.16 -11.78 2.77
CA VAL A 19 6.57 -12.22 2.82
C VAL A 19 7.29 -11.83 1.52
N ALA A 20 6.69 -12.12 0.37
CA ALA A 20 7.22 -11.72 -0.94
C ALA A 20 7.21 -10.21 -1.14
N PHE A 21 6.21 -9.51 -0.60
CA PHE A 21 6.14 -8.05 -0.65
C PHE A 21 7.29 -7.44 0.13
N CYS A 22 7.68 -8.03 1.26
CA CYS A 22 8.86 -7.59 2.00
C CYS A 22 10.13 -7.67 1.15
N THR A 23 10.37 -8.77 0.44
CA THR A 23 11.63 -9.00 -0.29
C THR A 23 11.76 -8.19 -1.56
N ILE A 24 10.65 -7.88 -2.25
CA ILE A 24 10.66 -7.10 -3.49
C ILE A 24 10.43 -5.61 -3.22
N HIS A 25 9.49 -5.24 -2.35
CA HIS A 25 9.16 -3.83 -2.16
C HIS A 25 10.01 -3.17 -1.08
N ALA A 26 9.97 -3.70 0.15
CA ALA A 26 10.60 -3.04 1.29
C ALA A 26 12.14 -3.04 1.21
N LEU A 27 12.70 -3.92 0.39
CA LEU A 27 14.14 -4.06 0.12
C LEU A 27 14.51 -3.77 -1.34
N ALA A 28 13.64 -3.08 -2.09
CA ALA A 28 13.86 -2.78 -3.51
C ALA A 28 15.17 -2.03 -3.75
N ALA A 29 15.36 -0.91 -3.03
CA ALA A 29 16.57 -0.12 -3.12
C ALA A 29 17.81 -0.91 -2.70
N VAL A 30 17.71 -1.81 -1.71
CA VAL A 30 18.84 -2.66 -1.29
C VAL A 30 19.31 -3.56 -2.42
N TYR A 31 18.37 -4.28 -3.05
CA TYR A 31 18.69 -5.18 -4.15
C TYR A 31 19.25 -4.43 -5.38
N LEU A 32 18.59 -3.34 -5.78
CA LEU A 32 18.98 -2.59 -6.97
C LEU A 32 20.33 -1.87 -6.79
N LEU A 33 20.57 -1.23 -5.64
CA LEU A 33 21.86 -0.58 -5.39
C LEU A 33 23.03 -1.59 -5.40
N ASP A 34 22.82 -2.80 -4.87
CA ASP A 34 23.83 -3.88 -4.91
C ASP A 34 24.17 -4.32 -6.35
N HIS A 35 23.20 -4.23 -7.27
CA HIS A 35 23.39 -4.50 -8.70
C HIS A 35 23.89 -3.27 -9.49
N GLY A 36 24.42 -2.25 -8.81
CA GLY A 36 25.06 -1.10 -9.44
C GLY A 36 24.11 -0.07 -10.03
N PHE A 37 22.85 -0.05 -9.60
CA PHE A 37 21.92 1.04 -9.92
C PHE A 37 22.25 2.29 -9.11
N THR A 38 22.06 3.47 -9.70
CA THR A 38 22.08 4.75 -8.97
C THR A 38 20.73 5.01 -8.30
N ASN A 39 20.66 5.97 -7.39
CA ASN A 39 19.38 6.28 -6.73
C ASN A 39 18.36 6.83 -7.74
N THR A 40 18.82 7.58 -8.75
CA THR A 40 17.99 8.04 -9.86
C THR A 40 17.36 6.89 -10.61
N GLU A 41 18.14 5.85 -10.96
CA GLU A 41 17.60 4.71 -11.70
C GLU A 41 16.65 3.86 -10.84
N VAL A 42 16.93 3.71 -9.54
CA VAL A 42 15.99 3.09 -8.58
C VAL A 42 14.68 3.88 -8.58
N GLY A 43 14.75 5.20 -8.43
CA GLY A 43 13.58 6.08 -8.45
C GLY A 43 12.77 5.96 -9.75
N ILE A 44 13.43 5.97 -10.90
CA ILE A 44 12.78 5.80 -12.21
C ILE A 44 12.09 4.43 -12.30
N LEU A 45 12.75 3.36 -11.86
CA LEU A 45 12.20 2.01 -11.86
C LEU A 45 10.90 1.95 -11.04
N LEU A 46 10.96 2.40 -9.79
CA LEU A 46 9.83 2.37 -8.87
C LEU A 46 8.68 3.25 -9.37
N ALA A 47 8.99 4.43 -9.93
CA ALA A 47 7.99 5.32 -10.50
C ALA A 47 7.27 4.68 -11.70
N ILE A 48 8.01 4.11 -12.66
CA ILE A 48 7.42 3.44 -13.82
C ILE A 48 6.57 2.24 -13.37
N ALA A 49 7.08 1.42 -12.46
CA ALA A 49 6.35 0.25 -11.97
C ALA A 49 5.04 0.64 -11.28
N ASN A 50 5.04 1.71 -10.47
CA ASN A 50 3.84 2.23 -9.82
C ASN A 50 2.82 2.79 -10.82
N ILE A 51 3.27 3.57 -11.81
CA ILE A 51 2.38 4.10 -12.88
C ILE A 51 1.74 2.94 -13.65
N LEU A 52 2.56 1.97 -14.09
CA LEU A 52 2.07 0.83 -14.86
C LEU A 52 1.13 -0.04 -14.03
N SER A 53 1.39 -0.23 -12.74
CA SER A 53 0.46 -0.96 -11.87
C SER A 53 -0.86 -0.21 -11.68
N ALA A 54 -0.82 1.10 -11.46
CA ALA A 54 -2.03 1.91 -11.29
C ALA A 54 -2.96 1.83 -12.53
N VAL A 55 -2.37 1.75 -13.73
CA VAL A 55 -3.12 1.50 -14.98
C VAL A 55 -3.55 0.04 -15.12
N ALA A 56 -2.71 -0.91 -14.73
CA ALA A 56 -3.01 -2.33 -14.89
C ALA A 56 -4.12 -2.84 -13.96
N GLN A 57 -4.24 -2.27 -12.74
CA GLN A 57 -5.28 -2.64 -11.78
C GLN A 57 -6.70 -2.58 -12.39
N PRO A 58 -7.19 -1.44 -12.94
CA PRO A 58 -8.51 -1.37 -13.56
C PRO A 58 -8.60 -2.15 -14.87
N VAL A 59 -7.53 -2.23 -15.67
CA VAL A 59 -7.52 -3.01 -16.92
C VAL A 59 -7.73 -4.50 -16.63
N VAL A 60 -6.98 -5.06 -15.68
CA VAL A 60 -7.10 -6.47 -15.27
C VAL A 60 -8.47 -6.73 -14.66
N ALA A 61 -8.96 -5.85 -13.78
CA ALA A 61 -10.30 -5.97 -13.20
C ALA A 61 -11.39 -6.01 -14.29
N GLY A 62 -11.35 -5.08 -15.26
CA GLY A 62 -12.31 -5.02 -16.36
C GLY A 62 -12.24 -6.21 -17.33
N ILE A 63 -11.10 -6.91 -17.42
CA ILE A 63 -10.98 -8.17 -18.18
C ILE A 63 -11.59 -9.33 -17.39
N ILE A 64 -11.36 -9.39 -16.07
CA ILE A 64 -11.90 -10.44 -15.18
C ILE A 64 -13.41 -10.34 -15.04
N ASP A 65 -13.97 -9.12 -15.03
CA ASP A 65 -15.41 -8.90 -14.89
C ASP A 65 -16.21 -9.35 -16.13
N LYS A 66 -15.55 -9.53 -17.28
CA LYS A 66 -16.17 -10.04 -18.50
C LYS A 66 -16.21 -11.57 -18.47
N PRO A 67 -17.28 -12.21 -19.01
CA PRO A 67 -17.32 -13.65 -19.15
C PRO A 67 -16.14 -14.11 -20.03
N GLY A 68 -15.24 -14.91 -19.45
CA GLY A 68 -14.01 -15.29 -20.12
C GLY A 68 -13.16 -16.27 -19.32
N PRO A 69 -12.03 -16.71 -19.89
CA PRO A 69 -11.14 -17.66 -19.23
C PRO A 69 -10.33 -17.04 -18.09
N LEU A 70 -10.21 -15.71 -17.99
CA LEU A 70 -9.46 -15.08 -16.91
C LEU A 70 -10.38 -14.83 -15.70
N THR A 71 -10.07 -15.47 -14.58
CA THR A 71 -10.76 -15.26 -13.30
C THR A 71 -9.78 -14.68 -12.27
N ASN A 72 -10.27 -14.11 -11.17
CA ASN A 72 -9.43 -13.63 -10.06
C ASN A 72 -8.36 -14.68 -9.67
N ARG A 73 -8.80 -15.93 -9.46
CA ARG A 73 -7.89 -17.04 -9.11
C ARG A 73 -6.86 -17.33 -10.21
N ARG A 74 -7.26 -17.32 -11.49
CA ARG A 74 -6.34 -17.60 -12.61
C ARG A 74 -5.33 -16.47 -12.81
N PHE A 75 -5.76 -15.22 -12.67
CA PHE A 75 -4.85 -14.08 -12.68
C PHE A 75 -3.81 -14.19 -11.57
N ILE A 76 -4.23 -14.52 -10.34
CA ILE A 76 -3.29 -14.68 -9.22
C ILE A 76 -2.27 -15.78 -9.50
N LEU A 77 -2.68 -16.91 -10.08
CA LEU A 77 -1.73 -17.97 -10.49
C LEU A 77 -0.73 -17.46 -11.52
N ILE A 78 -1.19 -16.72 -12.55
CA ILE A 78 -0.31 -16.11 -13.55
C ILE A 78 0.67 -15.13 -12.88
N ALA A 79 0.19 -14.26 -12.00
CA ALA A 79 1.00 -13.28 -11.28
C ALA A 79 2.07 -13.96 -10.43
N VAL A 80 1.70 -14.97 -9.65
CA VAL A 80 2.63 -15.76 -8.84
C VAL A 80 3.69 -16.44 -9.71
N THR A 81 3.30 -17.01 -10.86
CA THR A 81 4.25 -17.61 -11.81
C THR A 81 5.20 -16.58 -12.40
N ILE A 82 4.72 -15.41 -12.81
CA ILE A 82 5.56 -14.33 -13.36
C ILE A 82 6.56 -13.84 -12.29
N ILE A 83 6.10 -13.61 -11.06
CA ILE A 83 6.98 -13.15 -9.96
C ILE A 83 8.03 -14.21 -9.64
N ALA A 84 7.66 -15.48 -9.54
CA ALA A 84 8.59 -16.58 -9.24
C ALA A 84 9.62 -16.78 -10.35
N LEU A 85 9.18 -16.87 -11.61
CA LEU A 85 10.08 -17.04 -12.76
C LEU A 85 10.97 -15.83 -12.97
N GLY A 86 10.42 -14.62 -12.84
CA GLY A 86 11.20 -13.38 -12.91
C GLY A 86 12.29 -13.36 -11.83
N SER A 87 11.95 -13.74 -10.60
CA SER A 87 12.90 -13.78 -9.50
C SER A 87 13.96 -14.86 -9.69
N LEU A 88 13.59 -16.01 -10.24
CA LEU A 88 14.53 -17.07 -10.60
C LEU A 88 15.48 -16.60 -11.71
N LEU A 89 14.98 -15.94 -12.75
CA LEU A 89 15.80 -15.38 -13.82
C LEU A 89 16.80 -14.34 -13.29
N LEU A 90 16.36 -13.47 -12.37
CA LEU A 90 17.23 -12.49 -11.71
C LEU A 90 18.43 -13.12 -10.99
N MET A 91 18.31 -14.36 -10.50
CA MET A 91 19.43 -15.07 -9.86
C MET A 91 20.56 -15.44 -10.85
N PHE A 92 20.28 -15.49 -12.16
CA PHE A 92 21.23 -15.92 -13.19
C PHE A 92 21.71 -14.79 -14.12
N LEU A 93 21.15 -13.58 -13.99
CA LEU A 93 21.39 -12.49 -14.95
C LEU A 93 22.72 -11.75 -14.78
N GLY A 94 23.50 -12.09 -13.75
CA GLY A 94 24.80 -11.46 -13.49
C GLY A 94 24.71 -9.93 -13.50
N ASN A 95 25.64 -9.28 -14.20
CA ASN A 95 25.75 -7.81 -14.25
C ASN A 95 24.94 -7.13 -15.39
N ASN A 96 23.98 -7.83 -16.02
CA ASN A 96 23.19 -7.20 -17.08
C ASN A 96 22.11 -6.26 -16.50
N LYS A 97 22.52 -5.03 -16.22
CA LYS A 97 21.71 -3.99 -15.60
C LYS A 97 20.40 -3.71 -16.35
N ALA A 98 20.40 -3.70 -17.68
CA ALA A 98 19.20 -3.45 -18.46
C ALA A 98 18.14 -4.55 -18.28
N LEU A 99 18.56 -5.83 -18.27
CA LEU A 99 17.64 -6.94 -18.04
C LEU A 99 17.14 -6.97 -16.60
N VAL A 100 18.01 -6.67 -15.62
CA VAL A 100 17.60 -6.54 -14.21
C VAL A 100 16.54 -5.45 -14.07
N PHE A 101 16.72 -4.29 -14.69
CA PHE A 101 15.76 -3.20 -14.65
C PHE A 101 14.37 -3.63 -15.15
N VAL A 102 14.31 -4.22 -16.36
CA VAL A 102 13.03 -4.60 -16.98
C VAL A 102 12.32 -5.69 -16.19
N ILE A 103 13.05 -6.73 -15.75
CA ILE A 103 12.44 -7.86 -15.04
C ILE A 103 12.01 -7.44 -13.64
N TYR A 104 12.83 -6.68 -12.91
CA TYR A 104 12.49 -6.21 -11.57
C TYR A 104 11.29 -5.26 -11.60
N MET A 105 11.25 -4.33 -12.57
CA MET A 105 10.10 -3.44 -12.81
C MET A 105 8.82 -4.24 -13.06
N LEU A 106 8.88 -5.28 -13.91
CA LEU A 106 7.73 -6.15 -14.20
C LEU A 106 7.27 -6.90 -12.96
N ILE A 107 8.18 -7.47 -12.17
CA ILE A 107 7.86 -8.15 -10.92
C ILE A 107 7.13 -7.20 -9.97
N TYR A 108 7.69 -6.01 -9.76
CA TYR A 108 7.16 -5.00 -8.85
C TYR A 108 5.75 -4.56 -9.28
N MET A 109 5.56 -4.27 -10.58
CA MET A 109 4.28 -3.89 -11.16
C MET A 109 3.22 -5.00 -11.03
N VAL A 110 3.57 -6.25 -11.31
CA VAL A 110 2.66 -7.40 -11.18
C VAL A 110 2.28 -7.63 -9.73
N GLN A 111 3.21 -7.46 -8.79
CA GLN A 111 2.96 -7.64 -7.37
C GLN A 111 1.96 -6.62 -6.81
N PHE A 112 2.08 -5.34 -7.17
CA PHE A 112 1.07 -4.35 -6.80
C PHE A 112 -0.31 -4.62 -7.41
N THR A 113 -0.34 -5.16 -8.63
CA THR A 113 -1.59 -5.53 -9.30
C THR A 113 -2.22 -6.77 -8.67
N TYR A 114 -1.42 -7.67 -8.10
CA TYR A 114 -1.88 -8.88 -7.41
C TYR A 114 -2.75 -8.52 -6.18
N GLN A 115 -2.34 -7.60 -5.31
CA GLN A 115 -3.05 -7.36 -4.05
C GLN A 115 -4.54 -6.99 -4.19
N PRO A 116 -4.96 -6.05 -5.06
CA PRO A 116 -6.39 -5.77 -5.25
C PRO A 116 -7.18 -6.99 -5.75
N ILE A 117 -6.60 -7.79 -6.66
CA ILE A 117 -7.24 -8.99 -7.20
C ILE A 117 -7.34 -10.10 -6.14
N MET A 118 -6.35 -10.21 -5.24
CA MET A 118 -6.43 -11.08 -4.06
C MET A 118 -7.60 -10.71 -3.15
N THR A 119 -7.80 -9.42 -2.91
CA THR A 119 -8.95 -8.92 -2.14
C THR A 119 -10.27 -9.18 -2.87
N ALA A 120 -10.33 -8.97 -4.18
CA ALA A 120 -11.51 -9.29 -5.00
C ALA A 120 -11.87 -10.78 -4.92
N LEU A 121 -10.89 -11.69 -4.96
CA LEU A 121 -11.08 -13.13 -4.78
C LEU A 121 -11.75 -13.46 -3.43
N CYS A 122 -11.35 -12.78 -2.35
CA CYS A 122 -11.96 -12.96 -1.03
C CYS A 122 -13.45 -12.65 -1.07
N PHE A 123 -13.82 -11.48 -1.60
CA PHE A 123 -15.21 -11.06 -1.68
C PHE A 123 -16.03 -11.95 -2.63
N GLU A 124 -15.44 -12.39 -3.74
CA GLU A 124 -16.05 -13.37 -4.63
C GLU A 124 -16.41 -14.68 -3.89
N TYR A 125 -15.51 -15.18 -3.05
CA TYR A 125 -15.72 -16.42 -2.30
C TYR A 125 -16.70 -16.24 -1.14
N GLN A 126 -16.67 -15.09 -0.45
CA GLN A 126 -17.67 -14.74 0.56
C GLN A 126 -19.09 -14.68 -0.03
N LYS A 127 -19.25 -14.05 -1.20
CA LYS A 127 -20.53 -14.03 -1.94
C LYS A 127 -21.00 -15.42 -2.35
N ALA A 128 -20.07 -16.36 -2.56
CA ALA A 128 -20.37 -17.77 -2.84
C ALA A 128 -20.64 -18.63 -1.58
N GLY A 129 -20.78 -18.01 -0.40
CA GLY A 129 -21.06 -18.71 0.87
C GLY A 129 -19.84 -19.24 1.61
N CYS A 130 -18.62 -18.86 1.21
CA CYS A 130 -17.40 -19.24 1.93
C CYS A 130 -17.14 -18.26 3.09
N ASN A 131 -17.27 -18.72 4.33
CA ASN A 131 -17.01 -17.89 5.51
C ASN A 131 -15.51 -17.56 5.66
N ILE A 132 -15.10 -16.40 5.13
CA ILE A 132 -13.75 -15.84 5.26
C ILE A 132 -13.82 -14.59 6.14
N TYR A 133 -13.03 -14.54 7.22
CA TYR A 133 -12.86 -13.32 8.01
C TYR A 133 -11.75 -12.44 7.40
N TYR A 134 -12.11 -11.59 6.43
CA TYR A 134 -11.17 -10.77 5.67
C TYR A 134 -10.22 -9.95 6.55
N GLY A 135 -10.76 -9.23 7.54
CA GLY A 135 -9.95 -8.37 8.44
C GLY A 135 -8.87 -9.16 9.20
N LEU A 136 -9.22 -10.34 9.73
CA LEU A 136 -8.27 -11.22 10.40
C LEU A 136 -7.18 -11.72 9.44
N ALA A 137 -7.57 -12.20 8.26
CA ALA A 137 -6.64 -12.73 7.27
C ALA A 137 -5.68 -11.65 6.75
N ARG A 138 -6.20 -10.46 6.44
CA ARG A 138 -5.41 -9.31 5.97
C ARG A 138 -4.48 -8.80 7.07
N GLY A 139 -4.94 -8.77 8.33
CA GLY A 139 -4.15 -8.37 9.49
C GLY A 139 -2.98 -9.33 9.77
N LEU A 140 -3.23 -10.64 9.72
CA LEU A 140 -2.18 -11.66 9.83
C LEU A 140 -1.18 -11.61 8.65
N GLY A 141 -1.64 -11.24 7.46
CA GLY A 141 -0.78 -10.88 6.33
C GLY A 141 0.20 -9.76 6.67
N SER A 142 -0.30 -8.62 7.18
CA SER A 142 0.56 -7.51 7.63
C SER A 142 1.48 -7.91 8.79
N ALA A 143 1.02 -8.72 9.74
CA ALA A 143 1.86 -9.22 10.81
C ALA A 143 3.04 -10.06 10.27
N SER A 144 2.79 -10.86 9.23
CA SER A 144 3.87 -11.62 8.58
C SER A 144 4.89 -10.71 7.89
N PHE A 145 4.47 -9.61 7.24
CA PHE A 145 5.39 -8.61 6.71
C PHE A 145 6.30 -8.05 7.81
N ALA A 146 5.74 -7.63 8.94
CA ALA A 146 6.52 -7.07 10.05
C ALA A 146 7.56 -8.09 10.55
N ILE A 147 7.12 -9.32 10.82
CA ILE A 147 8.01 -10.38 11.31
C ILE A 147 9.09 -10.67 10.27
N THR A 148 8.71 -10.83 9.00
CA THR A 148 9.66 -11.08 7.90
C THR A 148 10.69 -9.95 7.79
N SER A 149 10.29 -8.68 7.87
CA SER A 149 11.23 -7.57 7.75
C SER A 149 12.27 -7.58 8.88
N ALA A 150 11.86 -7.90 10.12
CA ALA A 150 12.77 -7.99 11.26
C ALA A 150 13.88 -9.04 11.08
N PHE A 151 13.60 -10.15 10.38
CA PHE A 151 14.56 -11.22 10.14
C PHE A 151 15.33 -11.07 8.83
N VAL A 152 14.65 -10.66 7.75
CA VAL A 152 15.25 -10.58 6.41
C VAL A 152 16.39 -9.57 6.37
N GLY A 153 16.28 -8.45 7.09
CA GLY A 153 17.35 -7.45 7.16
C GLY A 153 18.70 -8.06 7.57
N GLY A 154 18.73 -8.74 8.73
CA GLY A 154 19.94 -9.43 9.20
C GLY A 154 20.35 -10.63 8.33
N ALA A 155 19.40 -11.29 7.66
CA ALA A 155 19.71 -12.34 6.71
C ALA A 155 20.45 -11.81 5.46
N VAL A 156 20.10 -10.60 5.00
CA VAL A 156 20.78 -9.92 3.90
C VAL A 156 22.19 -9.49 4.31
N GLU A 157 22.38 -8.93 5.50
CA GLU A 157 23.73 -8.56 5.99
C GLU A 157 24.69 -9.76 6.01
N LYS A 158 24.19 -10.93 6.42
CA LYS A 158 25.01 -12.14 6.55
C LYS A 158 25.25 -12.87 5.23
N ASN A 159 24.24 -12.96 4.37
CA ASN A 159 24.26 -13.86 3.21
C ASN A 159 24.24 -13.13 1.86
N GLY A 160 24.20 -11.79 1.86
CA GLY A 160 24.07 -10.96 0.67
C GLY A 160 22.64 -10.86 0.15
N VAL A 161 22.42 -9.98 -0.84
CA VAL A 161 21.07 -9.67 -1.36
C VAL A 161 20.40 -10.84 -2.10
N GLY A 162 21.16 -11.86 -2.51
CA GLY A 162 20.62 -13.05 -3.18
C GLY A 162 19.57 -13.80 -2.36
N ILE A 163 19.64 -13.70 -1.02
CA ILE A 163 18.63 -14.30 -0.13
C ILE A 163 17.23 -13.73 -0.36
N LEU A 164 17.11 -12.48 -0.82
CA LEU A 164 15.82 -11.84 -1.12
C LEU A 164 15.07 -12.60 -2.22
N LEU A 165 15.78 -12.95 -3.29
CA LEU A 165 15.20 -13.69 -4.42
C LEU A 165 14.85 -15.13 -4.01
N ILE A 166 15.68 -15.79 -3.20
CA ILE A 166 15.41 -17.14 -2.71
C ILE A 166 14.12 -17.15 -1.86
N ILE A 167 14.02 -16.24 -0.89
CA ILE A 167 12.81 -16.13 -0.05
C ILE A 167 11.60 -15.79 -0.92
N ASN A 168 11.75 -14.90 -1.90
CA ASN A 168 10.66 -14.56 -2.81
C ASN A 168 10.17 -15.76 -3.62
N VAL A 169 11.08 -16.52 -4.25
CA VAL A 169 10.74 -17.71 -5.04
C VAL A 169 10.05 -18.76 -4.17
N VAL A 170 10.59 -19.07 -2.99
CA VAL A 170 9.98 -20.03 -2.06
C VAL A 170 8.58 -19.58 -1.65
N SER A 171 8.42 -18.30 -1.30
CA SER A 171 7.12 -17.77 -0.90
C SER A 171 6.10 -17.81 -2.04
N MET A 172 6.51 -17.47 -3.26
CA MET A 172 5.64 -17.54 -4.44
C MET A 172 5.27 -18.97 -4.81
N LEU A 173 6.18 -19.94 -4.72
CA LEU A 173 5.84 -21.35 -4.93
C LEU A 173 4.80 -21.85 -3.93
N LEU A 174 4.96 -21.50 -2.65
CA LEU A 174 3.97 -21.80 -1.60
C LEU A 174 2.63 -21.12 -1.90
N SER A 175 2.65 -19.85 -2.28
CA SER A 175 1.45 -19.10 -2.69
C SER A 175 0.74 -19.77 -3.87
N GLY A 176 1.50 -20.24 -4.86
CA GLY A 176 0.99 -20.96 -6.03
C GLY A 176 0.27 -22.25 -5.67
N ILE A 177 0.85 -23.06 -4.77
CA ILE A 177 0.23 -24.30 -4.26
C ILE A 177 -1.06 -23.97 -3.50
N LEU A 178 -1.04 -22.95 -2.65
CA LEU A 178 -2.20 -22.53 -1.86
C LEU A 178 -3.34 -22.04 -2.76
N VAL A 179 -3.06 -21.15 -3.72
CA VAL A 179 -4.05 -20.63 -4.67
C VAL A 179 -4.55 -21.74 -5.59
N PHE A 180 -3.69 -22.67 -5.99
CA PHE A 180 -4.07 -23.81 -6.82
C PHE A 180 -5.08 -24.72 -6.10
N THR A 181 -4.91 -24.93 -4.80
CA THR A 181 -5.83 -25.72 -3.98
C THR A 181 -7.05 -24.94 -3.48
N PHE A 182 -7.04 -23.61 -3.60
CA PHE A 182 -8.12 -22.71 -3.18
C PHE A 182 -9.25 -22.64 -4.23
N LYS A 183 -10.00 -23.74 -4.42
CA LYS A 183 -11.15 -23.81 -5.33
C LYS A 183 -12.46 -23.73 -4.56
N LYS A 184 -13.37 -22.82 -4.97
CA LYS A 184 -14.77 -22.86 -4.54
C LYS A 184 -15.49 -24.04 -5.20
N ASN A 185 -16.43 -24.68 -4.52
CA ASN A 185 -17.26 -25.73 -5.11
C ASN A 185 -18.41 -25.07 -5.89
N ASP A 186 -18.49 -25.33 -7.21
CA ASP A 186 -19.56 -24.81 -8.08
C ASP A 186 -20.96 -25.37 -7.76
N LYS A 187 -21.06 -26.31 -6.82
CA LYS A 187 -22.33 -26.91 -6.37
C LYS A 187 -23.08 -26.11 -5.29
N ILE A 188 -22.56 -24.98 -4.81
CA ILE A 188 -23.34 -24.08 -3.95
C ILE A 188 -24.18 -23.17 -4.87
N LYS A 189 -25.13 -23.78 -5.58
CA LYS A 189 -26.29 -23.05 -6.07
C LYS A 189 -27.21 -22.82 -4.88
N SER A 190 -27.43 -21.55 -4.55
CA SER A 190 -28.63 -21.01 -3.90
C SER A 190 -29.53 -22.09 -3.28
N THR A 191 -29.20 -22.54 -2.08
CA THR A 191 -30.14 -23.28 -1.25
C THR A 191 -30.42 -22.38 -0.07
N ASP A 192 -31.64 -21.84 -0.07
CA ASP A 192 -32.34 -21.14 1.02
C ASP A 192 -31.51 -20.71 2.23
N ILE A 193 -31.15 -19.43 2.25
CA ILE A 193 -31.18 -18.68 3.51
C ILE A 193 -32.19 -17.57 3.28
N GLY A 194 -33.36 -17.77 3.89
CA GLY A 194 -34.43 -16.79 3.92
C GLY A 194 -33.91 -15.43 4.36
N THR A 195 -34.50 -14.41 3.75
CA THR A 195 -34.64 -13.04 4.23
C THR A 195 -34.50 -12.92 5.74
N ASN A 196 -33.28 -12.72 6.20
CA ASN A 196 -32.97 -11.93 7.39
C ASN A 196 -31.92 -10.93 6.94
N ASN A 197 -32.44 -9.82 6.40
CA ASN A 197 -31.74 -8.56 6.28
C ASN A 197 -31.31 -8.09 7.68
N GLU A 198 -30.23 -8.65 8.21
CA GLU A 198 -29.43 -7.93 9.20
C GLU A 198 -28.61 -6.91 8.43
N ARG A 199 -29.26 -5.75 8.27
CA ARG A 199 -28.68 -4.45 7.94
C ARG A 199 -27.39 -4.24 8.74
N TYR A 200 -26.24 -4.47 8.13
CA TYR A 200 -25.14 -3.51 8.30
C TYR A 200 -25.58 -2.25 7.56
N GLY A 201 -26.04 -1.26 8.33
CA GLY A 201 -26.87 -0.16 7.88
C GLY A 201 -26.32 0.64 6.71
N GLY A 202 -26.79 0.30 5.52
CA GLY A 202 -27.26 1.27 4.54
C GLY A 202 -28.78 1.20 4.57
N SER A 203 -29.43 2.17 5.23
CA SER A 203 -30.86 2.35 5.06
C SER A 203 -31.07 2.88 3.64
N SER A 204 -31.27 1.97 2.69
CA SER A 204 -31.96 2.25 1.44
C SER A 204 -33.40 2.62 1.79
N VAL A 205 -33.59 3.85 2.22
CA VAL A 205 -34.82 4.57 1.93
C VAL A 205 -34.65 4.94 0.46
N GLU A 206 -35.41 4.29 -0.40
CA GLU A 206 -35.73 4.82 -1.72
C GLU A 206 -36.33 6.20 -1.48
N THR A 207 -35.46 7.19 -1.46
CA THR A 207 -35.83 8.58 -1.61
C THR A 207 -35.63 8.81 -3.09
N GLU A 208 -36.74 8.80 -3.82
CA GLU A 208 -36.84 9.40 -5.14
C GLU A 208 -36.38 10.86 -5.01
N ASN A 209 -35.07 11.09 -5.14
CA ASN A 209 -34.43 12.36 -5.44
C ASN A 209 -33.03 12.00 -5.94
N GLY A 210 -32.86 12.02 -7.25
CA GLY A 210 -31.66 11.55 -7.93
C GLY A 210 -30.45 12.42 -7.67
N ASP A 211 -29.43 11.84 -7.04
CA ASP A 211 -28.05 12.30 -7.18
C ASP A 211 -27.34 11.33 -8.14
N THR A 212 -27.47 11.60 -9.44
CA THR A 212 -26.66 10.96 -10.47
C THR A 212 -25.18 11.20 -10.15
N ALA A 213 -24.39 10.13 -10.09
CA ALA A 213 -22.95 10.21 -9.80
C ALA A 213 -22.27 11.25 -10.70
N HIS A 214 -21.42 12.12 -10.13
CA HIS A 214 -20.76 13.17 -10.91
C HIS A 214 -19.70 12.55 -11.83
N ASN A 215 -19.99 12.36 -13.11
CA ASN A 215 -19.12 11.60 -14.02
C ASN A 215 -17.87 12.36 -14.47
N ASN A 216 -17.86 13.70 -14.37
CA ASN A 216 -16.70 14.51 -14.74
C ASN A 216 -15.90 14.96 -13.52
N LEU A 217 -14.57 14.96 -13.66
CA LEU A 217 -13.64 15.44 -12.64
C LEU A 217 -13.91 16.91 -12.23
N PHE A 218 -14.25 17.76 -13.19
CA PHE A 218 -14.58 19.17 -12.94
C PHE A 218 -15.83 19.34 -12.08
N ASP A 219 -16.87 18.55 -12.35
CA ASP A 219 -18.10 18.56 -11.57
C ASP A 219 -17.82 18.09 -10.15
N PHE A 220 -17.03 17.01 -9.99
CA PHE A 220 -16.60 16.54 -8.67
C PHE A 220 -15.81 17.59 -7.89
N ILE A 221 -14.88 18.30 -8.53
CA ILE A 221 -14.10 19.37 -7.88
C ILE A 221 -14.99 20.52 -7.43
N ARG A 222 -15.99 20.88 -8.24
CA ARG A 222 -16.94 21.95 -7.91
C ARG A 222 -17.86 21.56 -6.76
N THR A 223 -18.31 20.30 -6.72
CA THR A 223 -19.17 19.77 -5.65
C THR A 223 -18.39 19.58 -4.34
N TYR A 224 -17.13 19.12 -4.41
CA TYR A 224 -16.29 18.85 -3.24
C TYR A 224 -14.98 19.66 -3.27
N PRO A 225 -15.03 21.02 -3.20
CA PRO A 225 -13.86 21.87 -3.38
C PRO A 225 -12.87 21.76 -2.21
N ALA A 226 -13.37 21.64 -0.98
CA ALA A 226 -12.51 21.44 0.20
C ALA A 226 -11.74 20.12 0.08
N PHE A 227 -12.43 19.02 -0.19
CA PHE A 227 -11.80 17.71 -0.37
C PHE A 227 -10.79 17.70 -1.53
N SER A 228 -11.14 18.30 -2.67
CA SER A 228 -10.25 18.36 -3.83
C SER A 228 -8.96 19.14 -3.53
N LEU A 229 -9.06 20.22 -2.75
CA LEU A 229 -7.88 20.92 -2.24
C LEU A 229 -7.09 20.07 -1.22
N PHE A 230 -7.79 19.30 -0.37
CA PHE A 230 -7.14 18.37 0.56
C PHE A 230 -6.35 17.26 -0.17
N LEU A 231 -6.79 16.82 -1.34
CA LEU A 231 -6.04 15.85 -2.15
C LEU A 231 -4.66 16.38 -2.56
N LEU A 232 -4.51 17.69 -2.82
CA LEU A 232 -3.20 18.30 -3.07
C LEU A 232 -2.29 18.20 -1.83
N GLY A 233 -2.85 18.42 -0.64
CA GLY A 233 -2.13 18.18 0.61
C GLY A 233 -1.76 16.71 0.81
N THR A 234 -2.64 15.79 0.41
CA THR A 234 -2.40 14.35 0.42
C THR A 234 -1.22 13.96 -0.47
N ILE A 235 -1.13 14.53 -1.68
CA ILE A 235 0.03 14.32 -2.58
C ILE A 235 1.33 14.73 -1.87
N CYS A 236 1.34 15.87 -1.18
CA CYS A 236 2.51 16.33 -0.41
C CYS A 236 2.87 15.42 0.77
N PHE A 237 1.88 14.94 1.53
CA PHE A 237 2.10 14.01 2.64
C PHE A 237 2.72 12.70 2.15
N PHE A 238 2.16 12.15 1.06
CA PHE A 238 2.62 10.90 0.50
C PHE A 238 3.90 11.04 -0.31
N PHE A 239 4.22 12.24 -0.80
CA PHE A 239 5.55 12.54 -1.34
C PHE A 239 6.63 12.27 -0.28
N ALA A 240 6.49 12.90 0.90
CA ALA A 240 7.45 12.73 1.99
C ALA A 240 7.41 11.32 2.59
N HIS A 241 6.22 10.73 2.71
CA HIS A 241 6.07 9.37 3.23
C HIS A 241 6.77 8.33 2.35
N ASN A 242 6.51 8.35 1.04
CA ASN A 242 7.11 7.40 0.11
C ASN A 242 8.61 7.65 -0.06
N MET A 243 9.06 8.91 0.00
CA MET A 243 10.49 9.24 -0.01
C MET A 243 11.25 8.54 1.11
N ILE A 244 10.70 8.57 2.33
CA ILE A 244 11.31 7.93 3.49
C ILE A 244 11.34 6.41 3.32
N ASN A 245 10.28 5.80 2.79
CA ASN A 245 10.19 4.34 2.69
C ASN A 245 11.00 3.78 1.51
N ASP A 246 10.89 4.40 0.34
CA ASP A 246 11.52 3.92 -0.89
C ASP A 246 13.05 4.10 -0.85
N PHE A 247 13.53 5.15 -0.17
CA PHE A 247 14.96 5.42 0.05
C PHE A 247 15.38 5.25 1.52
N MET A 248 14.69 4.37 2.25
CA MET A 248 14.94 4.19 3.69
C MET A 248 16.34 3.68 3.98
N ILE A 249 16.88 2.77 3.14
CA ILE A 249 18.23 2.22 3.35
C ILE A 249 19.29 3.32 3.24
N GLN A 250 19.13 4.29 2.34
CA GLN A 250 20.05 5.41 2.19
C GLN A 250 20.07 6.27 3.45
N ILE A 251 18.89 6.58 4.01
CA ILE A 251 18.77 7.31 5.28
C ILE A 251 19.44 6.54 6.42
N ILE A 252 19.20 5.23 6.51
CA ILE A 252 19.77 4.38 7.56
C ILE A 252 21.30 4.31 7.46
N ARG A 253 21.84 4.10 6.26
CA ARG A 253 23.30 4.07 6.04
C ARG A 253 23.96 5.40 6.42
N PHE A 254 23.30 6.53 6.15
CA PHE A 254 23.77 7.85 6.58
C PHE A 254 23.77 8.04 8.10
N LEU A 255 22.86 7.37 8.81
CA LEU A 255 22.80 7.35 10.27
C LEU A 255 23.67 6.26 10.91
N GLY A 256 24.46 5.53 10.10
CA GLY A 256 25.40 4.50 10.55
C GLY A 256 24.80 3.10 10.75
N GLY A 257 23.61 2.82 10.21
CA GLY A 257 23.00 1.49 10.23
C GLY A 257 23.13 0.72 8.90
N GLY A 258 22.63 -0.51 8.88
CA GLY A 258 22.61 -1.40 7.73
C GLY A 258 21.23 -1.99 7.42
N GLU A 259 21.21 -3.14 6.74
CA GLU A 259 19.99 -3.82 6.31
C GLU A 259 19.22 -4.41 7.50
N LYS A 260 19.88 -4.75 8.60
CA LYS A 260 19.21 -5.19 9.84
C LYS A 260 18.40 -4.05 10.45
N GLU A 261 18.97 -2.86 10.54
CA GLU A 261 18.26 -1.65 10.99
C GLU A 261 17.10 -1.28 10.05
N LEU A 262 17.24 -1.53 8.74
CA LEU A 262 16.14 -1.38 7.78
C LEU A 262 14.99 -2.36 8.10
N GLY A 263 15.33 -3.60 8.39
CA GLY A 263 14.39 -4.62 8.82
C GLY A 263 13.62 -4.25 10.09
N TYR A 264 14.33 -3.74 11.10
CA TYR A 264 13.74 -3.27 12.36
C TYR A 264 12.90 -2.01 12.17
N SER A 265 13.32 -1.09 11.31
CA SER A 265 12.56 0.11 10.98
C SER A 265 11.22 -0.25 10.31
N ASN A 266 11.22 -1.16 9.34
CA ASN A 266 10.01 -1.69 8.72
C ASN A 266 9.10 -2.43 9.72
N PHE A 267 9.69 -3.25 10.60
CA PHE A 267 8.95 -3.97 11.64
C PHE A 267 8.24 -2.99 12.58
N LEU A 268 8.97 -1.98 13.05
CA LEU A 268 8.44 -0.97 13.96
C LEU A 268 7.28 -0.19 13.34
N GLN A 269 7.39 0.21 12.08
CA GLN A 269 6.29 0.86 11.35
C GLN A 269 5.05 -0.06 11.31
N ALA A 270 5.22 -1.28 10.81
CA ALA A 270 4.11 -2.20 10.58
C ALA A 270 3.42 -2.66 11.87
N ILE A 271 4.18 -2.92 12.96
CA ILE A 271 3.60 -3.38 14.22
C ILE A 271 2.80 -2.27 14.93
N LEU A 272 3.23 -1.01 14.80
CA LEU A 272 2.54 0.13 15.41
C LEU A 272 1.27 0.53 14.65
N GLU A 273 1.19 0.27 13.35
CA GLU A 273 0.00 0.55 12.55
C GLU A 273 -1.22 -0.30 12.97
N LEU A 274 -0.99 -1.59 13.25
CA LEU A 274 -2.07 -2.56 13.46
C LEU A 274 -3.01 -2.19 14.62
N PRO A 275 -2.54 -1.87 15.85
CA PRO A 275 -3.42 -1.49 16.95
C PRO A 275 -4.17 -0.19 16.67
N VAL A 276 -3.52 0.81 16.06
CA VAL A 276 -4.14 2.11 15.80
C VAL A 276 -5.28 1.97 14.81
N MET A 277 -5.07 1.25 13.71
CA MET A 277 -6.13 1.00 12.73
C MET A 277 -7.29 0.22 13.34
N ALA A 278 -7.03 -0.77 14.20
CA ALA A 278 -8.06 -1.53 14.89
C ALA A 278 -8.90 -0.68 15.85
N LEU A 279 -8.27 0.29 16.52
CA LEU A 279 -8.90 1.15 17.54
C LEU A 279 -9.45 2.47 16.97
N ILE A 280 -9.31 2.73 15.67
CA ILE A 280 -9.69 4.02 15.06
C ILE A 280 -11.17 4.36 15.28
N GLY A 281 -12.06 3.35 15.27
CA GLY A 281 -13.49 3.55 15.52
C GLY A 281 -13.78 4.12 16.92
N ILE A 282 -12.94 3.82 17.92
CA ILE A 282 -13.05 4.38 19.27
C ILE A 282 -12.59 5.85 19.27
N VAL A 283 -11.52 6.15 18.54
CA VAL A 283 -10.98 7.52 18.41
C VAL A 283 -12.00 8.42 17.68
N LEU A 284 -12.63 7.90 16.63
CA LEU A 284 -13.63 8.61 15.84
C LEU A 284 -14.91 8.97 16.61
N LYS A 285 -15.19 8.31 17.75
CA LYS A 285 -16.26 8.73 18.67
C LYS A 285 -15.95 10.05 19.39
N LYS A 286 -14.67 10.42 19.52
CA LYS A 286 -14.21 11.61 20.25
C LYS A 286 -13.65 12.69 19.33
N ILE A 287 -13.03 12.32 18.21
CA ILE A 287 -12.36 13.24 17.27
C ILE A 287 -12.93 13.02 15.87
N THR A 288 -13.37 14.10 15.21
CA THR A 288 -13.89 14.06 13.84
C THR A 288 -12.82 13.64 12.82
N SER A 289 -13.22 12.93 11.76
CA SER A 289 -12.32 12.49 10.68
C SER A 289 -11.52 13.64 10.06
N ASP A 290 -12.13 14.82 9.89
CA ASP A 290 -11.46 16.02 9.37
C ASP A 290 -10.23 16.42 10.22
N ARG A 291 -10.39 16.42 11.55
CA ARG A 291 -9.33 16.78 12.51
C ARG A 291 -8.24 15.72 12.55
N LEU A 292 -8.63 14.44 12.49
CA LEU A 292 -7.67 13.33 12.44
C LEU A 292 -6.80 13.40 11.18
N LEU A 293 -7.36 13.78 10.03
CA LEU A 293 -6.59 13.97 8.80
C LEU A 293 -5.56 15.10 8.93
N ILE A 294 -5.92 16.23 9.54
CA ILE A 294 -4.96 17.32 9.81
C ILE A 294 -3.88 16.87 10.79
N MET A 295 -4.26 16.22 11.89
CA MET A 295 -3.32 15.69 12.88
C MET A 295 -2.35 14.69 12.25
N SER A 296 -2.85 13.82 11.36
CA SER A 296 -2.04 12.88 10.61
C SER A 296 -1.05 13.57 9.67
N GLY A 297 -1.49 14.62 8.95
CA GLY A 297 -0.59 15.46 8.15
C GLY A 297 0.53 16.08 8.97
N ILE A 298 0.22 16.63 10.15
CA ILE A 298 1.23 17.15 11.09
C ILE A 298 2.17 16.05 11.57
N ALA A 299 1.65 14.85 11.84
CA ALA A 299 2.48 13.70 12.23
C ALA A 299 3.43 13.27 11.10
N PHE A 300 3.00 13.27 9.84
CA PHE A 300 3.90 13.07 8.69
C PHE A 300 5.00 14.14 8.65
N PHE A 301 4.66 15.40 8.90
CA PHE A 301 5.64 16.49 8.93
C PHE A 301 6.65 16.33 10.07
N ILE A 302 6.20 16.01 11.28
CA ILE A 302 7.10 15.75 12.41
C ILE A 302 7.99 14.54 12.13
N LYS A 303 7.42 13.46 11.55
CA LYS A 303 8.17 12.24 11.16
C LYS A 303 9.41 12.58 10.32
N ILE A 304 9.24 13.36 9.26
CA ILE A 304 10.36 13.74 8.40
C ILE A 304 11.29 14.77 9.05
N LEU A 305 10.74 15.71 9.83
CA LEU A 305 11.52 16.72 10.52
C LEU A 305 12.50 16.09 11.53
N ILE A 306 12.07 15.03 12.23
CA ILE A 306 12.96 14.25 13.11
C ILE A 306 14.18 13.73 12.34
N LEU A 307 13.99 13.23 11.11
CA LEU A 307 15.08 12.69 10.30
C LEU A 307 16.07 13.77 9.84
N VAL A 308 15.61 15.01 9.61
CA VAL A 308 16.50 16.13 9.26
C VAL A 308 17.54 16.39 10.36
N PHE A 309 17.15 16.22 11.63
CA PHE A 309 18.02 16.43 12.79
C PHE A 309 18.60 15.13 13.37
N ALA A 310 18.27 13.97 12.81
CA ALA A 310 18.78 12.70 13.29
C ALA A 310 20.28 12.56 13.01
N THR A 311 21.02 12.12 14.02
CA THR A 311 22.48 11.87 13.93
C THR A 311 22.84 10.40 14.12
N ASN A 312 21.88 9.56 14.50
CA ASN A 312 22.05 8.14 14.75
C ASN A 312 20.71 7.39 14.60
N MET A 313 20.76 6.07 14.79
CA MET A 313 19.61 5.18 14.66
C MET A 313 18.46 5.43 15.65
N VAL A 314 18.71 6.08 16.80
CA VAL A 314 17.62 6.45 17.73
C VAL A 314 16.68 7.44 17.07
N GLY A 315 17.20 8.42 16.32
CA GLY A 315 16.39 9.36 15.54
C GLY A 315 15.57 8.66 14.45
N MET A 316 16.13 7.62 13.83
CA MET A 316 15.41 6.80 12.85
C MET A 316 14.22 6.06 13.48
N TYR A 317 14.44 5.34 14.58
CA TYR A 317 13.36 4.62 15.26
C TYR A 317 12.29 5.54 15.85
N LEU A 318 12.69 6.72 16.34
CA LEU A 318 11.75 7.76 16.79
C LEU A 318 10.88 8.25 15.61
N SER A 319 11.49 8.56 14.46
CA SER A 319 10.76 8.90 13.24
C SER A 319 9.80 7.78 12.82
N GLN A 320 10.24 6.52 12.79
CA GLN A 320 9.36 5.41 12.44
C GLN A 320 8.22 5.18 13.43
N SER A 321 8.40 5.54 14.69
CA SER A 321 7.31 5.48 15.68
C SER A 321 6.18 6.46 15.32
N PHE A 322 6.47 7.60 14.70
CA PHE A 322 5.42 8.55 14.27
C PHE A 322 4.48 7.99 13.19
N GLN A 323 4.82 6.86 12.57
CA GLN A 323 3.92 6.12 11.67
C GLN A 323 2.55 5.83 12.33
N LEU A 324 2.55 5.61 13.65
CA LEU A 324 1.36 5.34 14.45
C LEU A 324 0.36 6.51 14.45
N PHE A 325 0.82 7.76 14.32
CA PHE A 325 -0.03 8.95 14.28
C PHE A 325 -0.25 9.44 12.84
N ALA A 326 0.65 9.07 11.93
CA ALA A 326 0.63 9.47 10.54
C ALA A 326 -0.23 8.50 9.71
N TYR A 327 0.40 7.56 9.02
CA TYR A 327 -0.25 6.64 8.09
C TYR A 327 -1.37 5.80 8.73
N ALA A 328 -1.14 5.28 9.95
CA ALA A 328 -2.10 4.43 10.65
C ALA A 328 -3.44 5.13 10.93
N VAL A 329 -3.41 6.45 11.13
CA VAL A 329 -4.60 7.29 11.29
C VAL A 329 -5.15 7.73 9.94
N PHE A 330 -4.28 8.12 9.00
CA PHE A 330 -4.67 8.70 7.72
C PHE A 330 -5.64 7.80 6.94
N ILE A 331 -5.26 6.54 6.76
CA ILE A 331 -5.97 5.59 5.90
C ILE A 331 -7.42 5.40 6.34
N PRO A 332 -7.71 4.98 7.59
CA PRO A 332 -9.09 4.87 8.04
C PRO A 332 -9.78 6.24 8.13
N ALA A 333 -9.12 7.29 8.65
CA ALA A 333 -9.76 8.61 8.76
C ALA A 333 -10.22 9.16 7.40
N GLY A 334 -9.47 8.91 6.32
CA GLY A 334 -9.84 9.27 4.95
C GLY A 334 -11.08 8.53 4.45
N ALA A 335 -11.19 7.24 4.76
CA ALA A 335 -12.39 6.45 4.48
C ALA A 335 -13.63 7.01 5.18
N TYR A 336 -13.53 7.29 6.48
CA TYR A 336 -14.62 7.88 7.26
C TYR A 336 -14.94 9.31 6.83
N TYR A 337 -13.95 10.09 6.39
CA TYR A 337 -14.18 11.43 5.86
C TYR A 337 -15.06 11.38 4.62
N VAL A 338 -14.72 10.53 3.64
CA VAL A 338 -15.47 10.39 2.40
C VAL A 338 -16.88 9.87 2.68
N SER A 339 -17.01 8.83 3.50
CA SER A 339 -18.32 8.27 3.86
C SER A 339 -19.24 9.28 4.54
N LYS A 340 -18.69 10.22 5.32
CA LYS A 340 -19.48 11.23 6.04
C LYS A 340 -19.83 12.46 5.18
N HIS A 341 -18.99 12.83 4.21
CA HIS A 341 -19.09 14.14 3.53
C HIS A 341 -19.46 14.05 2.06
N MET A 342 -19.60 12.85 1.50
CA MET A 342 -19.96 12.64 0.09
C MET A 342 -21.25 11.84 -0.03
N SER A 343 -22.00 12.09 -1.09
CA SER A 343 -23.16 11.29 -1.47
C SER A 343 -22.73 9.85 -1.73
N GLU A 344 -23.63 8.89 -1.50
CA GLU A 344 -23.33 7.47 -1.70
C GLU A 344 -22.83 7.17 -3.12
N SER A 345 -23.34 7.89 -4.11
CA SER A 345 -22.95 7.76 -5.52
C SER A 345 -21.51 8.22 -5.81
N ASP A 346 -20.92 9.06 -4.96
CA ASP A 346 -19.57 9.61 -5.14
C ASP A 346 -18.53 9.08 -4.13
N GLN A 347 -18.94 8.33 -3.10
CA GLN A 347 -18.01 7.79 -2.09
C GLN A 347 -16.92 6.89 -2.69
N VAL A 348 -17.26 6.04 -3.66
CA VAL A 348 -16.28 5.18 -4.34
C VAL A 348 -15.25 6.02 -5.09
N LYS A 349 -15.68 7.08 -5.78
CA LYS A 349 -14.80 8.03 -6.48
C LYS A 349 -13.92 8.79 -5.49
N GLY A 350 -14.47 9.24 -4.38
CA GLY A 350 -13.72 9.88 -3.30
C GLY A 350 -12.58 9.00 -2.78
N GLN A 351 -12.84 7.71 -2.52
CA GLN A 351 -11.79 6.75 -2.15
C GLN A 351 -10.75 6.57 -3.25
N ALA A 352 -11.20 6.42 -4.50
CA ALA A 352 -10.29 6.28 -5.65
C ALA A 352 -9.38 7.51 -5.82
N PHE A 353 -9.88 8.72 -5.57
CA PHE A 353 -9.07 9.93 -5.62
C PHE A 353 -8.06 10.04 -4.47
N ILE A 354 -8.38 9.57 -3.26
CA ILE A 354 -7.37 9.44 -2.18
C ILE A 354 -6.25 8.50 -2.62
N THR A 355 -6.59 7.31 -3.12
CA THR A 355 -5.59 6.35 -3.61
C THR A 355 -4.77 6.95 -4.75
N SER A 356 -5.41 7.67 -5.68
CA SER A 356 -4.72 8.35 -6.78
C SER A 356 -3.73 9.40 -6.27
N ALA A 357 -4.13 10.22 -5.27
CA ALA A 357 -3.25 11.21 -4.65
C ALA A 357 -2.05 10.55 -3.95
N ILE A 358 -2.24 9.42 -3.28
CA ILE A 358 -1.17 8.62 -2.67
C ILE A 358 -0.17 8.16 -3.75
N THR A 359 -0.67 7.57 -4.85
CA THR A 359 0.16 7.09 -5.96
C THR A 359 0.93 8.23 -6.62
N ILE A 360 0.27 9.36 -6.90
CA ILE A 360 0.91 10.54 -7.50
C ILE A 360 2.03 11.05 -6.59
N GLY A 361 1.78 11.16 -5.29
CA GLY A 361 2.81 11.52 -4.30
C GLY A 361 4.02 10.58 -4.37
N GLY A 362 3.80 9.26 -4.44
CA GLY A 362 4.86 8.26 -4.58
C GLY A 362 5.64 8.33 -5.89
N VAL A 363 4.96 8.56 -7.02
CA VAL A 363 5.60 8.68 -8.34
C VAL A 363 6.53 9.89 -8.38
N PHE A 364 6.05 11.07 -7.99
CA PHE A 364 6.89 12.27 -7.95
C PHE A 364 8.01 12.14 -6.93
N SER A 365 7.73 11.53 -5.77
CA SER A 365 8.75 11.25 -4.76
C SER A 365 9.89 10.41 -5.30
N ASN A 366 9.56 9.30 -5.97
CA ASN A 366 10.56 8.41 -6.54
C ASN A 366 11.42 9.09 -7.62
N LEU A 367 10.80 9.84 -8.52
CA LEU A 367 11.51 10.56 -9.58
C LEU A 367 12.44 11.66 -9.03
N LEU A 368 11.96 12.47 -8.07
CA LEU A 368 12.75 13.60 -7.55
C LEU A 368 13.81 13.15 -6.55
N SER A 369 13.46 12.23 -5.63
CA SER A 369 14.34 11.84 -4.53
C SER A 369 15.57 11.11 -5.02
N GLY A 370 15.45 10.26 -6.04
CA GLY A 370 16.59 9.60 -6.67
C GLY A 370 17.62 10.59 -7.23
N VAL A 371 17.15 11.60 -7.97
CA VAL A 371 17.99 12.67 -8.54
C VAL A 371 18.64 13.52 -7.44
N ILE A 372 17.86 13.91 -6.43
CA ILE A 372 18.37 14.70 -5.30
C ILE A 372 19.43 13.91 -4.53
N LEU A 373 19.23 12.62 -4.31
CA LEU A 373 20.21 11.76 -3.62
C LEU A 373 21.53 11.67 -4.37
N ASP A 374 21.49 11.47 -5.69
CA ASP A 374 22.70 11.31 -6.51
C ASP A 374 23.49 12.63 -6.63
N HIS A 375 22.83 13.80 -6.65
CA HIS A 375 23.49 15.09 -6.90
C HIS A 375 23.69 15.98 -5.67
N LEU A 376 22.77 15.95 -4.70
CA LEU A 376 22.73 16.85 -3.55
C LEU A 376 22.81 16.10 -2.20
N GLY A 377 22.65 14.78 -2.21
CA GLY A 377 22.76 13.91 -1.04
C GLY A 377 21.52 13.91 -0.13
N ILE A 378 21.65 13.16 0.97
CA ILE A 378 20.53 12.78 1.84
C ILE A 378 19.93 13.97 2.59
N ARG A 379 20.75 14.93 3.03
CA ARG A 379 20.26 16.13 3.73
C ARG A 379 19.33 16.97 2.83
N ALA A 380 19.72 17.18 1.58
CA ALA A 380 18.91 17.91 0.62
C ALA A 380 17.58 17.19 0.34
N MET A 381 17.61 15.86 0.23
CA MET A 381 16.40 15.03 0.10
C MET A 381 15.46 15.23 1.29
N LEU A 382 15.96 15.07 2.52
CA LEU A 382 15.16 15.22 3.75
C LEU A 382 14.58 16.64 3.91
N ILE A 383 15.35 17.69 3.60
CA ILE A 383 14.87 19.08 3.62
C ILE A 383 13.79 19.29 2.56
N THR A 384 13.97 18.75 1.35
CA THR A 384 12.97 18.86 0.26
C THR A 384 11.66 18.20 0.68
N GLY A 385 11.71 16.97 1.18
CA GLY A 385 10.51 16.29 1.67
C GLY A 385 9.86 17.04 2.85
N THR A 386 10.65 17.64 3.74
CA THR A 386 10.15 18.45 4.86
C THR A 386 9.40 19.69 4.36
N ALA A 387 9.97 20.42 3.39
CA ALA A 387 9.35 21.60 2.80
C ALA A 387 8.05 21.25 2.06
N VAL A 388 8.06 20.20 1.24
CA VAL A 388 6.87 19.71 0.53
C VAL A 388 5.77 19.32 1.53
N ASN A 389 6.14 18.61 2.60
CA ASN A 389 5.18 18.19 3.63
C ASN A 389 4.61 19.38 4.41
N ALA A 390 5.43 20.39 4.73
CA ALA A 390 4.96 21.63 5.35
C ALA A 390 3.90 22.34 4.49
N VAL A 391 4.13 22.42 3.17
CA VAL A 391 3.12 22.92 2.22
C VAL A 391 1.84 22.07 2.29
N GLY A 392 1.97 20.75 2.33
CA GLY A 392 0.84 19.84 2.51
C GLY A 392 0.02 20.12 3.77
N VAL A 393 0.68 20.39 4.89
CA VAL A 393 0.03 20.73 6.17
C VAL A 393 -0.76 22.03 6.04
N VAL A 394 -0.15 23.07 5.45
CA VAL A 394 -0.82 24.37 5.19
C VAL A 394 -2.05 24.18 4.30
N ILE A 395 -1.92 23.41 3.21
CA ILE A 395 -3.03 23.10 2.30
C ILE A 395 -4.17 22.39 3.05
N ALA A 396 -3.85 21.39 3.88
CA ALA A 396 -4.85 20.66 4.65
C ALA A 396 -5.58 21.55 5.66
N PHE A 397 -4.88 22.46 6.34
CA PHE A 397 -5.49 23.44 7.24
C PHE A 397 -6.44 24.40 6.49
N ILE A 398 -6.00 24.94 5.35
CA ILE A 398 -6.83 25.85 4.53
C ILE A 398 -8.07 25.13 3.99
N SER A 399 -7.88 23.94 3.43
CA SER A 399 -8.96 23.11 2.90
C SER A 399 -10.04 22.83 3.95
N MET A 400 -9.64 22.31 5.10
CA MET A 400 -10.57 21.92 6.15
C MET A 400 -11.14 23.13 6.92
N GLY A 401 -10.45 24.28 6.90
CA GLY A 401 -10.92 25.55 7.45
C GLY A 401 -12.04 26.21 6.63
N ARG A 402 -12.01 26.08 5.30
CA ARG A 402 -13.06 26.62 4.39
C ARG A 402 -14.46 26.08 4.68
N LYS A 403 -14.53 24.88 5.26
CA LYS A 403 -15.78 24.21 5.62
C LYS A 403 -16.55 24.90 6.76
N LYS A 404 -15.91 25.77 7.55
CA LYS A 404 -16.60 26.48 8.64
C LYS A 404 -17.45 27.66 8.14
N ASN A 405 -17.30 28.04 6.87
CA ASN A 405 -17.92 29.23 6.26
C ASN A 405 -18.89 28.91 5.11
N SER A 406 -19.21 27.63 4.87
CA SER A 406 -20.31 27.15 4.00
C SER A 406 -21.26 26.32 4.82
#